data_AF-A0A950AYX4-F1
#
_entry.id   AF-A0A950AYX4-F1
#
_cell.length_a   1.000
_cell.length_b   1.000
_cell.length_c   1.000
_cell.angle_alpha   90.00
_cell.angle_beta   90.00
_cell.angle_gamma   90.00
#
_symmetry.space_group_name_H-M   'P 1'
#
loop_
_entity.id
_entity.type
_entity.pdbx_description
1 polymer ?
#
loop_
_entity_poly.entity_id
_entity_poly.type
_entity_poly.pdbx_seq_one_letter_code
_entity_poly.pdbx_strand_id
1 'polypeptide(L)'
;MASDVDAATELLARGGVALGLAAIALIHFLDLFSKLDETPYLGVAYIVLIGAALVMAARLVRGAGRRWWVAAAALAGMTMAGYALSRSVGLPASTVDIGNWEEPLGLASLFVEAVVVALSLYAFGVVGKQERAAVASDGSAR
;
A
#
# COMPACT_ATOMS: atom_id res chain seq x y z
N MET A 1 -28.47 -6.63 10.57
CA MET A 1 -28.47 -5.90 9.27
C MET A 1 -27.41 -4.80 9.22
N ALA A 2 -27.48 -3.73 10.03
CA ALA A 2 -26.46 -2.68 10.04
C ALA A 2 -25.06 -3.19 10.44
N SER A 3 -24.98 -4.05 11.45
CA SER A 3 -23.74 -4.73 11.89
C SER A 3 -23.13 -5.65 10.80
N ASP A 4 -23.98 -6.27 9.99
CA ASP A 4 -23.55 -7.22 8.95
C ASP A 4 -22.97 -6.47 7.74
N VAL A 5 -23.54 -5.30 7.43
CA VAL A 5 -23.01 -4.38 6.41
C VAL A 5 -21.65 -3.84 6.85
N ASP A 6 -21.50 -3.41 8.11
CA ASP A 6 -20.22 -2.92 8.63
C ASP A 6 -19.12 -4.00 8.58
N ALA A 7 -19.46 -5.24 8.96
CA ALA A 7 -18.53 -6.37 8.88
C ALA A 7 -18.16 -6.71 7.43
N ALA A 8 -19.12 -6.68 6.51
CA ALA A 8 -18.87 -6.89 5.09
C ALA A 8 -17.98 -5.78 4.50
N THR A 9 -18.23 -4.51 4.83
CA THR A 9 -17.40 -3.37 4.40
C THR A 9 -15.97 -3.50 4.92
N GLU A 10 -15.78 -3.89 6.18
CA GLU A 10 -14.44 -4.11 6.73
C GLU A 10 -13.72 -5.27 6.02
N LEU A 11 -14.41 -6.39 5.78
CA LEU A 11 -13.86 -7.53 5.05
C LEU A 11 -13.43 -7.15 3.63
N LEU A 12 -14.28 -6.41 2.92
CA LEU A 12 -13.99 -5.91 1.56
C LEU A 12 -12.81 -4.95 1.55
N ALA A 13 -12.72 -4.04 2.52
CA ALA A 13 -11.58 -3.13 2.63
C ALA A 13 -10.27 -3.89 2.89
N ARG A 14 -10.28 -4.89 3.79
CA ARG A 14 -9.12 -5.74 4.08
C ARG A 14 -8.70 -6.54 2.87
N GLY A 15 -9.66 -7.19 2.20
CA GLY A 15 -9.41 -7.96 0.99
C GLY A 15 -8.86 -7.09 -0.14
N GLY A 16 -9.46 -5.92 -0.37
CA GLY A 16 -9.03 -4.97 -1.40
C GLY A 16 -7.62 -4.44 -1.18
N VAL A 17 -7.28 -4.01 0.04
CA VAL A 17 -5.92 -3.55 0.36
C VAL A 17 -4.91 -4.69 0.30
N ALA A 18 -5.24 -5.88 0.81
CA ALA A 18 -4.35 -7.03 0.74
C ALA A 18 -4.06 -7.45 -0.71
N LEU A 19 -5.09 -7.46 -1.57
CA LEU A 19 -4.93 -7.73 -3.00
C LEU A 19 -4.10 -6.64 -3.69
N GLY A 20 -4.34 -5.36 -3.38
CA GLY A 20 -3.55 -4.26 -3.90
C GLY A 20 -2.07 -4.33 -3.50
N LEU A 21 -1.77 -4.67 -2.24
CA LEU A 21 -0.40 -4.90 -1.76
C LEU A 21 0.26 -6.10 -2.47
N ALA A 22 -0.49 -7.18 -2.72
CA ALA A 22 0.01 -8.30 -3.50
C ALA A 22 0.29 -7.91 -4.97
N ALA A 23 -0.54 -7.05 -5.56
CA ALA A 23 -0.31 -6.50 -6.89
C ALA A 23 0.92 -5.56 -6.93
N ILE A 24 1.12 -4.71 -5.93
CA ILE A 24 2.36 -3.91 -5.78
C ILE A 24 3.58 -4.83 -5.74
N ALA A 25 3.54 -5.89 -4.92
CA ALA A 25 4.62 -6.87 -4.84
C ALA A 25 4.89 -7.55 -6.21
N LEU A 26 3.84 -7.93 -6.94
CA LEU A 26 3.97 -8.52 -8.26
C LEU A 26 4.61 -7.54 -9.26
N ILE A 27 4.09 -6.32 -9.37
CA ILE A 27 4.58 -5.31 -10.33
C ILE A 27 6.07 -5.02 -10.10
N HIS A 28 6.46 -4.79 -8.84
CA HIS A 28 7.87 -4.53 -8.51
C HIS A 28 8.75 -5.77 -8.65
N PHE A 29 8.21 -6.98 -8.49
CA PHE A 29 8.94 -8.20 -8.80
C PHE A 29 9.21 -8.34 -10.30
N LEU A 30 8.28 -7.94 -11.16
CA LEU A 30 8.47 -7.96 -12.61
C LEU A 30 9.58 -6.98 -13.04
N ASP A 31 9.65 -5.80 -12.42
CA ASP A 31 10.68 -4.79 -12.70
C ASP A 31 12.03 -5.05 -11.98
N LEU A 32 12.04 -5.91 -10.95
CA LEU A 32 13.19 -6.17 -10.09
C LEU A 32 14.47 -6.58 -10.85
N PHE A 33 14.34 -7.46 -11.84
CA PHE A 33 15.51 -8.06 -12.49
C PHE A 33 16.29 -7.02 -13.31
N SER A 34 15.59 -6.14 -14.05
CA SER A 34 16.23 -5.01 -14.74
C SER A 34 16.94 -4.10 -13.74
N LYS A 35 16.33 -3.81 -12.59
CA LYS A 35 16.96 -2.95 -11.57
C LYS A 35 18.17 -3.60 -10.90
N LEU A 36 18.20 -4.91 -10.72
CA LEU A 36 19.40 -5.60 -10.21
C LEU A 36 20.58 -5.51 -11.18
N ASP A 37 20.33 -5.52 -12.49
CA ASP A 37 21.38 -5.41 -13.51
C ASP A 37 21.83 -3.96 -13.73
N GLU A 38 20.89 -3.02 -13.78
CA GLU A 38 21.15 -1.61 -14.11
C GLU A 38 21.58 -0.77 -12.90
N THR A 39 20.91 -0.93 -11.76
CA THR A 39 21.09 -0.07 -10.58
C THR A 39 20.84 -0.87 -9.30
N PRO A 40 21.79 -1.69 -8.84
CA PRO A 40 21.55 -2.74 -7.84
C PRO A 40 20.88 -2.29 -6.54
N TYR A 41 21.13 -1.07 -6.07
CA TYR A 41 20.51 -0.58 -4.83
C TYR A 41 18.98 -0.40 -4.98
N LEU A 42 18.48 -0.08 -6.18
CA LEU A 42 17.05 -0.03 -6.46
C LEU A 42 16.45 -1.44 -6.45
N GLY A 43 17.19 -2.43 -6.97
CA GLY A 43 16.80 -3.83 -6.85
C GLY A 43 16.67 -4.29 -5.39
N VAL A 44 17.61 -3.90 -4.53
CA VAL A 44 17.50 -4.16 -3.07
C VAL A 44 16.28 -3.45 -2.47
N ALA A 45 16.02 -2.19 -2.84
CA ALA A 45 14.85 -1.45 -2.38
C ALA A 45 13.54 -2.15 -2.78
N TYR A 46 13.47 -2.70 -3.99
CA TYR A 46 12.32 -3.49 -4.46
C TYR A 46 12.15 -4.78 -3.66
N ILE A 47 13.22 -5.52 -3.35
CA ILE A 47 13.13 -6.73 -2.50
C ILE A 47 12.53 -6.38 -1.13
N VAL A 48 12.98 -5.29 -0.51
CA VAL A 48 12.43 -4.81 0.77
C VAL A 48 10.96 -4.44 0.64
N LEU A 49 10.60 -3.70 -0.41
CA LEU A 49 9.23 -3.30 -0.71
C LEU A 49 8.31 -4.52 -0.89
N ILE A 50 8.73 -5.50 -1.69
CA ILE A 50 7.99 -6.75 -1.94
C ILE A 50 7.74 -7.48 -0.62
N GLY A 51 8.80 -7.68 0.17
CA GLY A 51 8.68 -8.34 1.47
C GLY A 51 7.75 -7.59 2.43
N ALA A 52 7.87 -6.26 2.51
CA ALA A 52 7.02 -5.42 3.33
C ALA A 52 5.54 -5.50 2.90
N ALA A 53 5.27 -5.41 1.59
CA ALA A 53 3.92 -5.49 1.05
C ALA A 53 3.25 -6.83 1.38
N LEU A 54 3.96 -7.95 1.21
CA LEU A 54 3.46 -9.29 1.53
C LEU A 54 3.20 -9.47 3.03
N VAL A 55 4.10 -8.96 3.88
CA VAL A 55 3.91 -9.00 5.34
C VAL A 55 2.68 -8.17 5.73
N MET A 56 2.54 -6.96 5.21
CA MET A 56 1.39 -6.10 5.50
C MET A 56 0.07 -6.73 5.02
N ALA A 57 0.04 -7.31 3.83
CA ALA A 57 -1.11 -8.02 3.29
C ALA A 57 -1.53 -9.18 4.22
N ALA A 58 -0.57 -10.03 4.63
CA ALA A 58 -0.83 -11.14 5.54
C ALA A 58 -1.34 -10.67 6.92
N ARG A 59 -0.84 -9.53 7.41
CA ARG A 59 -1.30 -8.95 8.69
C ARG A 59 -2.72 -8.40 8.59
N LEU A 60 -3.07 -7.70 7.51
CA LEU A 60 -4.42 -7.17 7.31
C LEU A 60 -5.46 -8.28 7.16
N VAL A 61 -5.14 -9.36 6.43
CA VAL A 61 -6.04 -10.53 6.30
C VAL A 61 -6.28 -11.22 7.65
N ARG A 62 -5.26 -11.26 8.52
CA ARG A 62 -5.38 -11.81 9.90
C ARG A 62 -6.02 -10.85 10.90
N GLY A 63 -6.52 -9.70 10.44
CA GLY A 63 -7.20 -8.71 11.27
C GLY A 63 -6.33 -7.90 12.20
N ALA A 64 -5.13 -7.55 11.73
CA ALA A 64 -4.26 -6.66 12.47
C ALA A 64 -4.84 -5.24 12.59
N GLY A 65 -4.53 -4.58 13.71
CA GLY A 65 -5.14 -3.30 14.08
C GLY A 65 -4.77 -2.10 13.21
N ARG A 66 -5.36 -0.95 13.54
CA ARG A 66 -5.46 0.26 12.72
C ARG A 66 -4.15 0.82 12.16
N ARG A 67 -3.00 0.55 12.81
CA ARG A 67 -1.66 0.96 12.33
C ARG A 67 -1.27 0.36 10.98
N TRP A 68 -1.80 -0.80 10.61
CA TRP A 68 -1.43 -1.48 9.37
C TRP A 68 -2.03 -0.83 8.13
N TRP A 69 -3.16 -0.12 8.27
CA TRP A 69 -3.69 0.73 7.21
C TRP A 69 -2.75 1.91 6.92
N VAL A 70 -2.25 2.56 7.97
CA VAL A 70 -1.28 3.65 7.81
C VAL A 70 0.01 3.15 7.17
N ALA A 71 0.49 1.98 7.60
CA ALA A 71 1.69 1.37 7.03
C ALA A 71 1.52 1.03 5.54
N ALA A 72 0.36 0.47 5.14
CA ALA A 72 0.05 0.17 3.75
C ALA A 72 -0.03 1.45 2.89
N ALA A 73 -0.72 2.49 3.38
CA ALA A 73 -0.79 3.78 2.72
C ALA A 73 0.60 4.43 2.58
N ALA A 74 1.43 4.36 3.63
CA ALA A 74 2.77 4.90 3.61
C ALA A 74 3.67 4.15 2.61
N LEU A 75 3.59 2.81 2.57
CA LEU A 75 4.37 1.99 1.64
C LEU A 75 4.04 2.36 0.19
N ALA A 76 2.75 2.38 -0.16
CA ALA A 76 2.29 2.76 -1.51
C ALA A 76 2.61 4.24 -1.83
N GLY A 77 2.46 5.15 -0.86
CA GLY A 77 2.81 6.55 -1.05
C GLY A 77 4.31 6.77 -1.32
N MET A 78 5.18 5.98 -0.69
CA MET A 78 6.63 6.04 -0.93
C MET A 78 7.00 5.57 -2.34
N THR A 79 6.33 4.54 -2.87
CA THR A 79 6.62 4.07 -4.23
C THR A 79 6.12 5.06 -5.28
N MET A 80 4.94 5.66 -5.08
CA MET A 80 4.45 6.78 -5.90
C MET A 80 5.43 7.97 -5.89
N ALA A 81 5.95 8.33 -4.71
CA ALA A 81 6.95 9.40 -4.59
C ALA A 81 8.27 9.02 -5.28
N GLY A 82 8.71 7.76 -5.16
CA GLY A 82 9.87 7.24 -5.87
C GLY A 82 9.72 7.33 -7.38
N TYR A 83 8.55 6.96 -7.91
CA TYR A 83 8.22 7.12 -9.32
C TYR A 83 8.27 8.60 -9.74
N ALA A 84 7.59 9.49 -9.01
CA ALA A 84 7.59 10.92 -9.35
C ALA A 84 9.01 11.52 -9.33
N LEU A 85 9.86 11.12 -8.39
CA LEU A 85 11.26 11.54 -8.33
C LEU A 85 12.06 11.00 -9.52
N SER A 86 11.93 9.71 -9.85
CA SER A 86 12.66 9.10 -10.97
C SER A 86 12.30 9.75 -12.31
N ARG A 87 11.03 10.13 -12.52
CA ARG A 87 10.57 10.76 -13.75
C ARG A 87 10.83 12.27 -13.83
N SER A 88 11.11 12.93 -12.71
CA SER A 88 11.35 14.38 -12.66
C SER A 88 12.83 14.74 -12.64
N VAL A 89 13.50 14.47 -11.53
CA VAL A 89 14.90 14.85 -11.28
C VAL A 89 15.85 13.65 -11.36
N GLY A 90 15.30 12.44 -11.49
CA GLY A 90 16.05 11.20 -11.45
C GLY A 90 16.40 10.77 -10.02
N LEU A 91 16.99 9.59 -9.91
CA LEU A 91 17.51 9.04 -8.67
C LEU A 91 19.05 8.94 -8.76
N PRO A 92 19.76 8.86 -7.62
CA PRO A 92 21.20 8.63 -7.63
C PRO A 92 21.56 7.44 -8.53
N ALA A 93 22.48 7.63 -9.47
CA ALA A 93 22.88 6.61 -10.47
C ALA A 93 21.75 6.04 -11.35
N SER A 94 20.57 6.67 -11.40
CA SER A 94 19.43 6.27 -12.23
C SER A 94 18.67 7.49 -12.77
N THR A 95 19.12 8.01 -13.91
CA THR A 95 18.54 9.21 -14.55
C THR A 95 17.95 8.93 -15.94
N VAL A 96 18.05 7.69 -16.43
CA VAL A 96 17.59 7.29 -17.78
C VAL A 96 16.07 7.41 -17.95
N ASP A 97 15.32 7.36 -16.84
CA ASP A 97 13.87 7.40 -16.81
C ASP A 97 13.27 8.81 -16.68
N ILE A 98 14.09 9.87 -16.67
CA ILE A 98 13.62 11.27 -16.61
C ILE A 98 12.73 11.57 -17.83
N GLY A 99 11.54 12.11 -17.59
CA GLY A 99 10.55 12.43 -18.62
C GLY A 99 9.72 11.24 -19.11
N ASN A 100 10.07 10.00 -18.76
CA ASN A 100 9.36 8.80 -19.19
C ASN A 100 8.13 8.51 -18.29
N TRP A 101 7.17 9.45 -18.26
CA TRP A 101 5.95 9.36 -17.43
C TRP A 101 4.91 8.36 -17.94
N GLU A 102 5.03 7.93 -19.19
CA GLU A 102 4.05 7.04 -19.84
C GLU A 102 4.46 5.57 -19.82
N GLU A 103 5.53 5.26 -19.08
CA GLU A 103 6.02 3.89 -18.94
C GLU A 103 4.90 2.96 -18.41
N PRO A 104 4.48 1.94 -19.17
CA PRO A 104 3.25 1.20 -18.88
C PRO A 104 3.22 0.50 -17.52
N LEU A 105 4.34 -0.10 -17.08
CA LEU A 105 4.41 -0.82 -15.82
C LEU A 105 4.33 0.14 -14.63
N GLY A 106 4.94 1.32 -14.77
CA GLY A 106 4.87 2.42 -13.83
C GLY A 106 3.48 3.03 -13.71
N LEU A 107 2.76 3.23 -14.82
CA LEU A 107 1.36 3.66 -14.78
C LEU A 107 0.46 2.61 -14.09
N ALA A 108 0.70 1.33 -14.36
CA ALA A 108 0.00 0.25 -13.68
C ALA A 108 0.29 0.26 -12.17
N SER A 109 1.55 0.49 -11.77
CA SER A 109 1.93 0.63 -10.36
C SER A 109 1.22 1.80 -9.69
N LEU A 110 1.28 3.00 -10.30
CA LEU A 110 0.65 4.21 -9.77
C LEU A 110 -0.85 4.02 -9.54
N PHE A 111 -1.54 3.34 -10.46
CA PHE A 111 -2.96 3.03 -10.30
C PHE A 111 -3.22 2.14 -9.07
N VAL A 112 -2.48 1.03 -8.96
CA VAL A 112 -2.64 0.11 -7.82
C VAL A 112 -2.28 0.79 -6.49
N GLU A 113 -1.20 1.56 -6.46
CA GLU A 113 -0.74 2.30 -5.29
C GLU A 113 -1.77 3.35 -4.85
N ALA A 114 -2.33 4.12 -5.79
CA ALA A 114 -3.38 5.09 -5.50
C ALA A 114 -4.63 4.41 -4.91
N VAL A 115 -5.02 3.24 -5.42
CA VAL A 115 -6.12 2.44 -4.87
C VAL A 115 -5.80 1.98 -3.44
N VAL A 116 -4.58 1.48 -3.19
CA VAL A 116 -4.15 1.05 -1.85
C VAL A 116 -4.17 2.21 -0.87
N VAL A 117 -3.66 3.39 -1.26
CA VAL A 117 -3.70 4.61 -0.43
C VAL A 117 -5.16 4.98 -0.11
N ALA A 118 -6.02 5.09 -1.12
CA ALA A 118 -7.40 5.51 -0.94
C ALA A 118 -8.17 4.55 -0.01
N LEU A 119 -8.09 3.24 -0.27
CA LEU A 119 -8.77 2.23 0.56
C LEU A 119 -8.21 2.18 1.98
N SER A 120 -6.89 2.32 2.15
CA SER A 120 -6.27 2.31 3.47
C SER A 120 -6.67 3.53 4.31
N LEU A 121 -6.71 4.73 3.71
CA LEU A 121 -7.15 5.94 4.40
C LEU A 121 -8.64 5.88 4.75
N TYR A 122 -9.47 5.36 3.85
CA TYR A 122 -10.89 5.12 4.12
C TYR A 122 -11.07 4.16 5.31
N ALA A 123 -10.44 2.98 5.26
CA ALA A 123 -10.52 1.97 6.31
C ALA A 123 -10.01 2.49 7.66
N PHE A 124 -8.92 3.26 7.67
CA PHE A 124 -8.39 3.90 8.87
C PHE A 124 -9.40 4.84 9.54
N GLY A 125 -10.17 5.60 8.74
CA GLY A 125 -11.22 6.50 9.22
C GLY A 125 -12.43 5.76 9.77
N VAL A 126 -12.84 4.66 9.13
CA VAL A 126 -13.98 3.83 9.56
C VAL A 126 -13.66 3.07 10.86
N VAL A 127 -12.55 2.32 10.89
CA VAL A 127 -12.14 1.53 12.07
C VAL A 127 -11.92 2.44 13.29
N GLY A 128 -11.36 3.63 13.09
CA GLY A 128 -11.15 4.59 14.18
C GLY A 128 -12.45 5.10 14.82
N LYS A 129 -13.56 5.13 14.08
CA LYS A 129 -14.89 5.46 14.64
C LYS A 129 -15.46 4.31 15.46
N GLN A 130 -15.31 3.08 14.98
CA GLN A 130 -15.77 1.87 15.67
C GLN A 130 -15.06 1.67 17.02
N GLU A 131 -13.73 1.81 17.04
CA GLU A 131 -12.94 1.72 18.28
C GLU A 131 -13.39 2.74 19.34
N ARG A 132 -13.68 3.99 18.93
CA ARG A 132 -14.15 5.05 19.83
C ARG A 132 -15.54 4.79 20.37
N ALA A 133 -16.45 4.28 19.54
CA ALA A 133 -17.81 3.94 19.96
C ALA A 133 -17.82 2.82 21.00
N ALA A 134 -16.99 1.79 20.82
CA ALA A 134 -16.85 0.68 21.76
C ALA A 134 -16.34 1.15 23.14
N VAL A 135 -15.34 2.03 23.17
CA VAL A 135 -14.82 2.61 24.42
C VAL A 135 -15.88 3.44 25.15
N ALA A 136 -16.66 4.25 24.42
CA ALA A 136 -17.73 5.04 25.01
C ALA A 136 -18.83 4.16 25.65
N SER A 137 -19.18 3.03 25.01
CA SER A 137 -20.17 2.10 25.58
C SER A 137 -19.69 1.40 26.86
N ASP A 138 -18.41 1.00 26.95
CA ASP A 138 -17.85 0.40 28.17
C ASP A 138 -17.81 1.40 29.33
N GLY A 139 -17.55 2.68 29.04
CA GLY A 139 -17.55 3.75 30.02
C GLY A 139 -18.93 4.10 30.60
N SER A 140 -20.01 3.96 29.80
CA SER A 140 -21.38 4.21 30.26
C SER A 140 -22.00 3.08 31.08
N ALA A 141 -21.41 1.87 31.02
CA ALA A 141 -21.90 0.69 31.72
C ALA A 141 -21.31 0.51 33.14
N ARG A 142 -20.43 1.43 33.56
CA ARG A 142 -19.80 1.48 34.89
C ARG A 142 -20.36 2.63 35.70
#